data_AF-A0A0K2TLI3-F1
#
_entry.id   AF-A0A0K2TLI3-F1
#
_cell.length_a   1.000
_cell.length_b   1.000
_cell.length_c   1.000
_cell.angle_alpha   90.00
_cell.angle_beta   90.00
_cell.angle_gamma   90.00
#
_symmetry.space_group_name_H-M   'P 1'
#
loop_
_entity.id
_entity.type
_entity.pdbx_description
1 polymer ?
#
loop_
_entity_poly.entity_id
_entity_poly.type
_entity_poly.pdbx_seq_one_letter_code
_entity_poly.pdbx_strand_id
1 'polypeptide(L)'
;MKSIAIFVLLFIAVSGEDLEWESCNPDNWGEGNIDLSPYPLPVVIGTSLDVKALFDLHKDLDGDVDVEIKLVKKGIVSIPIPCIESPSGLHLGSCSYKLEEIVTKYKNFLCPDYFPEGQDCAFPLKAGEYGGKISGIVLPE
;
A
#
# COMPACT_ATOMS: atom_id res chain seq x y z
N MET A 1 26.59 18.35 37.16
CA MET A 1 26.19 18.95 35.87
C MET A 1 27.11 18.43 34.78
N LYS A 2 26.54 18.09 33.61
CA LYS A 2 27.17 17.59 32.36
C LYS A 2 27.27 16.07 32.21
N SER A 3 26.15 15.40 31.90
CA SER A 3 26.11 14.09 31.21
C SER A 3 24.71 13.79 30.63
N ILE A 4 24.06 14.78 30.00
CA ILE A 4 22.79 14.59 29.27
C ILE A 4 22.90 15.37 27.96
N ALA A 5 23.47 14.77 26.92
CA ALA A 5 23.50 15.38 25.57
C ALA A 5 23.84 14.41 24.42
N ILE A 6 23.67 13.08 24.55
CA ILE A 6 24.09 12.14 23.47
C ILE A 6 22.94 11.23 22.97
N PHE A 7 21.69 11.41 23.40
CA PHE A 7 20.57 10.57 22.94
C PHE A 7 19.45 11.30 22.17
N VAL A 8 19.69 12.53 21.69
CA VAL A 8 18.66 13.37 21.06
C VAL A 8 18.91 13.65 19.56
N LEU A 9 19.94 13.08 18.93
CA LEU A 9 20.30 13.41 17.53
C LEU A 9 20.20 12.26 16.52
N LEU A 10 19.35 11.25 16.77
CA LEU A 10 19.01 10.24 15.76
C LEU A 10 17.54 10.27 15.30
N PHE A 11 16.77 11.29 15.68
CA PHE A 11 15.65 11.73 14.84
C PHE A 11 16.21 12.60 13.72
N ILE A 12 16.92 11.95 12.79
CA ILE A 12 17.06 12.52 11.46
C ILE A 12 15.66 12.46 10.88
N ALA A 13 15.04 13.63 10.76
CA ALA A 13 13.86 13.82 9.94
C ALA A 13 14.12 13.08 8.62
N VAL A 14 13.25 12.12 8.29
CA VAL A 14 13.19 11.58 6.93
C VAL A 14 12.76 12.75 6.07
N SER A 15 13.76 13.45 5.53
CA SER A 15 13.60 14.53 4.57
C SER A 15 12.91 13.95 3.35
N GLY A 16 11.82 14.60 2.95
CA GLY A 16 10.92 14.15 1.89
C GLY A 16 11.64 13.85 0.59
N GLU A 17 11.65 12.58 0.23
CA GLU A 17 11.74 12.16 -1.15
C GLU A 17 10.32 11.72 -1.50
N ASP A 18 9.62 12.50 -2.34
CA ASP A 18 8.30 12.15 -2.85
C ASP A 18 8.26 10.64 -3.17
N LEU A 19 7.12 9.98 -2.90
CA LEU A 19 6.99 8.59 -3.30
C LEU A 19 7.04 8.51 -4.82
N GLU A 20 8.25 8.35 -5.35
CA GLU A 20 8.51 8.16 -6.77
C GLU A 20 7.97 6.78 -7.12
N TRP A 21 6.82 6.78 -7.79
CA TRP A 21 6.26 5.60 -8.41
C TRP A 21 6.36 5.79 -9.92
N GLU A 22 6.87 4.78 -10.60
CA GLU A 22 6.91 4.72 -12.06
C GLU A 22 6.24 3.41 -12.48
N SER A 23 5.42 3.46 -13.53
CA SER A 23 4.86 2.23 -14.07
C SER A 23 5.98 1.33 -14.57
N CYS A 24 5.97 0.07 -14.16
CA CYS A 24 6.96 -0.92 -14.61
C CYS A 24 6.80 -1.30 -16.09
N ASN A 25 5.65 -0.98 -16.73
CA ASN A 25 5.36 -1.27 -18.13
C ASN A 25 4.63 -0.07 -18.78
N PRO A 26 4.83 0.23 -20.07
CA PRO A 26 3.98 1.17 -20.80
C PRO A 26 2.61 0.59 -21.21
N ASP A 27 2.49 -0.73 -21.37
CA ASP A 27 1.23 -1.40 -21.76
C ASP A 27 0.47 -1.93 -20.53
N ASN A 28 -0.08 -1.02 -19.72
CA ASN A 28 -0.76 -1.36 -18.46
C ASN A 28 -2.24 -1.65 -18.65
N TRP A 29 -2.81 -2.52 -17.81
CA TRP A 29 -4.27 -2.69 -17.69
C TRP A 29 -4.96 -1.50 -17.03
N GLY A 30 -4.22 -0.68 -16.29
CA GLY A 30 -4.72 0.47 -15.56
C GLY A 30 -3.58 1.30 -14.98
N GLU A 31 -3.93 2.39 -14.32
CA GLU A 31 -3.01 3.27 -13.61
C GLU A 31 -3.55 3.61 -12.23
N GLY A 32 -2.68 3.92 -11.27
CA GLY A 32 -3.12 4.24 -9.93
C GLY A 32 -2.19 5.18 -9.20
N ASN A 33 -2.75 5.87 -8.22
CA ASN A 33 -2.08 6.86 -7.40
C ASN A 33 -2.36 6.55 -5.93
N ILE A 34 -1.33 6.66 -5.09
CA ILE A 34 -1.45 6.52 -3.64
C ILE A 34 -0.89 7.78 -2.98
N ASP A 35 -1.78 8.55 -2.35
CA ASP A 35 -1.43 9.71 -1.53
C ASP A 35 -1.50 9.34 -0.06
N LEU A 36 -0.47 9.72 0.70
CA LEU A 36 -0.37 9.49 2.13
C LEU A 36 -0.27 10.82 2.87
N SER A 37 -1.02 10.99 3.96
CA SER A 37 -1.01 12.19 4.79
C SER A 37 -1.00 11.82 6.28
N PRO A 38 -0.16 12.47 7.11
CA PRO A 38 0.80 13.52 6.75
C PRO A 38 2.03 12.95 6.03
N TYR A 39 2.59 13.77 5.14
CA TYR A 39 3.86 13.50 4.47
C TYR A 39 4.89 14.57 4.89
N PRO A 40 6.17 14.20 5.18
CA PRO A 40 6.72 12.84 5.19
C PRO A 40 6.10 11.99 6.29
N LEU A 41 5.93 10.69 6.02
CA LEU A 41 5.27 9.75 6.93
C LEU A 41 6.05 9.62 8.24
N PRO A 42 5.47 10.03 9.38
CA PRO A 42 6.07 9.77 10.68
C PRO A 42 5.94 8.27 10.98
N VAL A 43 7.06 7.55 11.01
CA VAL A 43 7.09 6.14 11.44
C VAL A 43 7.11 6.08 12.98
N VAL A 44 6.07 6.65 13.58
CA VAL A 44 5.88 6.70 15.04
C VAL A 44 4.59 5.95 15.36
N ILE A 45 4.68 4.98 16.27
CA ILE A 45 3.53 4.21 16.76
C ILE A 45 2.43 5.18 17.24
N GLY A 46 1.18 4.88 16.93
CA GLY A 46 0.05 5.74 17.28
C GLY A 46 -0.16 6.93 16.35
N THR A 47 0.65 7.11 15.31
CA THR A 47 0.40 8.12 14.27
C THR A 47 -0.85 7.74 13.47
N SER A 48 -1.75 8.71 13.32
CA SER A 48 -2.93 8.61 12.46
C SER A 48 -2.55 8.96 11.03
N LEU A 49 -2.84 8.06 10.10
CA LEU A 49 -2.56 8.21 8.68
C LEU A 49 -3.86 8.27 7.87
N ASP A 50 -3.91 9.21 6.95
CA ASP A 50 -4.89 9.28 5.87
C ASP A 50 -4.24 8.68 4.61
N VAL A 51 -4.95 7.74 3.98
CA VAL A 51 -4.52 7.08 2.74
C VAL A 51 -5.58 7.34 1.69
N LYS A 52 -5.19 7.92 0.55
CA LYS A 52 -6.03 7.97 -0.64
C LYS A 52 -5.38 7.10 -1.69
N ALA A 53 -6.04 6.01 -2.08
CA ALA A 53 -5.57 5.15 -3.14
C ALA A 53 -6.65 5.10 -4.22
N LEU A 54 -6.32 5.48 -5.44
CA LEU A 54 -7.20 5.39 -6.61
C LEU A 54 -6.52 4.57 -7.69
N PHE A 55 -7.27 3.69 -8.34
CA PHE A 55 -6.80 2.87 -9.44
C PHE A 55 -7.82 2.86 -10.56
N ASP A 56 -7.49 3.42 -11.71
CA ASP A 56 -8.32 3.38 -12.91
C ASP A 56 -7.94 2.15 -13.74
N LEU A 57 -8.86 1.19 -13.83
CA LEU A 57 -8.73 0.01 -14.67
C LEU A 57 -9.30 0.31 -16.05
N HIS A 58 -8.45 0.35 -17.08
CA HIS A 58 -8.85 0.75 -18.44
C HIS A 58 -9.58 -0.36 -19.23
N LYS A 59 -9.48 -1.62 -18.80
CA LYS A 59 -10.06 -2.78 -19.49
C LYS A 59 -10.59 -3.79 -18.49
N ASP A 60 -11.67 -4.47 -18.84
CA ASP A 60 -12.21 -5.57 -18.05
C ASP A 60 -11.15 -6.63 -17.76
N LEU A 61 -11.15 -7.11 -16.53
CA LEU A 61 -10.28 -8.16 -16.04
C LEU A 61 -11.09 -9.44 -15.89
N ASP A 62 -11.13 -10.23 -16.96
CA ASP A 62 -11.95 -11.44 -17.08
C ASP A 62 -11.37 -12.67 -16.35
N GLY A 63 -10.34 -12.49 -15.53
CA GLY A 63 -9.68 -13.55 -14.76
C GLY A 63 -8.75 -13.02 -13.69
N ASP A 64 -8.34 -13.90 -12.79
CA ASP A 64 -7.46 -13.56 -11.67
C ASP A 64 -6.04 -13.20 -12.15
N VAL A 65 -5.42 -12.23 -11.48
CA VAL A 65 -4.07 -11.75 -11.76
C VAL A 65 -3.17 -11.88 -10.54
N ASP A 66 -1.91 -12.16 -10.79
CA ASP A 66 -0.88 -12.14 -9.76
C ASP A 66 -0.46 -10.71 -9.45
N VAL A 67 -0.64 -10.29 -8.19
CA VAL A 67 -0.12 -9.04 -7.65
C VAL A 67 1.20 -9.34 -6.94
N GLU A 68 2.30 -8.95 -7.54
CA GLU A 68 3.64 -9.10 -6.94
C GLU A 68 4.05 -7.79 -6.25
N ILE A 69 4.18 -7.82 -4.93
CA ILE A 69 4.72 -6.70 -4.15
C ILE A 69 6.22 -6.92 -4.00
N LYS A 70 7.04 -5.90 -4.31
CA LYS A 70 8.49 -5.89 -4.10
C LYS A 70 8.87 -4.76 -3.16
N LEU A 71 9.26 -5.10 -1.93
CA LEU A 71 9.71 -4.15 -0.94
C LEU A 71 11.22 -4.23 -0.78
N VAL A 72 11.88 -3.08 -0.87
CA VAL A 72 13.34 -2.97 -0.73
C VAL A 72 13.65 -1.93 0.34
N LYS A 73 14.44 -2.33 1.34
CA LYS A 73 15.01 -1.40 2.30
C LYS A 73 16.20 -0.71 1.66
N LYS A 74 16.06 0.59 1.33
CA LYS A 74 17.14 1.42 0.81
C LYS A 74 18.20 1.65 1.92
N GLY A 75 19.48 1.62 1.53
CA GLY A 75 20.65 1.79 2.39
C GLY A 75 21.92 1.84 1.54
N ILE A 76 23.11 1.70 2.13
CA ILE A 76 24.39 1.62 1.36
C ILE A 76 24.33 0.46 0.35
N VAL A 77 23.66 -0.63 0.75
CA VAL A 77 23.27 -1.73 -0.12
C VAL A 77 21.76 -1.90 0.04
N SER A 78 21.04 -1.94 -1.08
CA SER A 78 19.61 -2.21 -1.11
C SER A 78 19.34 -3.67 -0.72
N ILE A 79 18.55 -3.88 0.34
CA ILE A 79 18.22 -5.23 0.83
C ILE A 79 16.74 -5.51 0.53
N PRO A 80 16.42 -6.54 -0.29
CA PRO A 80 15.04 -6.95 -0.51
C PRO A 80 14.44 -7.51 0.79
N ILE A 81 13.22 -7.10 1.10
CA ILE A 81 12.48 -7.62 2.25
C ILE A 81 11.77 -8.90 1.79
N PRO A 82 12.12 -10.08 2.35
CA PRO A 82 11.52 -11.34 1.91
C PRO A 82 10.02 -11.38 2.22
N CYS A 83 9.29 -12.29 1.57
CA CYS A 83 7.95 -12.63 2.01
C CYS A 83 8.02 -13.37 3.36
N ILE A 84 7.33 -12.86 4.36
CA ILE A 84 7.23 -13.44 5.69
C ILE A 84 5.76 -13.75 5.96
N GLU A 85 5.47 -15.01 6.26
CA GLU A 85 4.15 -15.40 6.74
C GLU A 85 4.07 -15.12 8.25
N SER A 86 3.12 -14.27 8.64
CA SER A 86 2.84 -14.04 10.05
C SER A 86 2.05 -15.21 10.65
N PRO A 87 2.10 -15.42 11.98
CA PRO A 87 1.30 -16.45 12.66
C PRO A 87 -0.21 -16.31 12.45
N SER A 88 -0.71 -15.13 12.05
CA SER A 88 -2.10 -14.86 11.70
C SER A 88 -2.44 -15.17 10.23
N GLY A 89 -1.51 -15.74 9.46
CA GLY A 89 -1.68 -16.06 8.03
C GLY A 89 -1.68 -14.83 7.12
N LEU A 90 -1.17 -13.68 7.60
CA LEU A 90 -0.92 -12.51 6.77
C LEU A 90 0.49 -12.60 6.21
N HIS A 91 0.62 -12.59 4.89
CA HIS A 91 1.91 -12.47 4.23
C HIS A 91 2.34 -10.98 4.24
N LEU A 92 3.59 -10.72 4.61
CA LEU A 92 4.17 -9.39 4.76
C LEU A 92 5.52 -9.35 4.04
N GLY A 93 5.83 -8.26 3.35
CA GLY A 93 7.08 -8.14 2.59
C GLY A 93 6.89 -8.32 1.09
N SER A 94 7.93 -8.82 0.41
CA SER A 94 7.87 -9.04 -1.04
C SER A 94 7.15 -10.34 -1.39
N CYS A 95 5.82 -10.31 -1.44
CA CYS A 95 4.95 -11.48 -1.62
C CYS A 95 4.14 -11.37 -2.91
N SER A 96 3.72 -12.52 -3.45
CA SER A 96 2.79 -12.63 -4.58
C SER A 96 1.41 -13.03 -4.07
N TYR A 97 0.37 -12.39 -4.56
CA TYR A 97 -1.01 -12.62 -4.16
C TYR A 97 -1.89 -12.79 -5.38
N LYS A 98 -2.95 -13.58 -5.24
CA LYS A 98 -4.06 -13.56 -6.19
C LYS A 98 -4.97 -12.38 -5.89
N LEU A 99 -5.25 -11.55 -6.90
CA LEU A 99 -6.14 -10.39 -6.72
C LEU A 99 -7.55 -10.85 -6.32
N GLU A 100 -8.03 -11.98 -6.86
CA GLU A 100 -9.31 -12.59 -6.47
C GLU A 100 -9.34 -12.98 -5.00
N GLU A 101 -8.25 -13.52 -4.46
CA GLU A 101 -8.13 -13.85 -3.05
C GLU A 101 -8.20 -12.59 -2.17
N ILE A 102 -7.50 -11.52 -2.57
CA ILE A 102 -7.54 -10.22 -1.86
C ILE A 102 -8.98 -9.69 -1.85
N VAL A 103 -9.63 -9.60 -3.00
CA VAL A 103 -11.01 -9.09 -3.12
C VAL A 103 -11.97 -9.92 -2.27
N THR A 104 -11.83 -11.24 -2.29
CA THR A 104 -12.68 -12.15 -1.52
C THR A 104 -12.45 -12.01 -0.02
N LYS A 105 -11.19 -12.01 0.42
CA LYS A 105 -10.81 -11.95 1.84
C LYS A 105 -11.18 -10.62 2.49
N TYR A 106 -11.05 -9.52 1.76
CA TYR A 106 -11.28 -8.17 2.26
C TYR A 106 -12.59 -7.55 1.76
N LYS A 107 -13.51 -8.36 1.23
CA LYS A 107 -14.80 -7.91 0.69
C LYS A 107 -15.58 -6.99 1.64
N ASN A 108 -15.65 -7.35 2.93
CA ASN A 108 -16.37 -6.56 3.93
C ASN A 108 -15.78 -5.16 4.16
N PHE A 109 -14.52 -4.96 3.80
CA PHE A 109 -13.85 -3.67 3.87
C PHE A 109 -13.91 -2.93 2.52
N LEU A 110 -13.74 -3.64 1.41
CA LEU A 110 -13.65 -3.07 0.08
C LEU A 110 -15.00 -2.60 -0.48
N CYS A 111 -16.10 -3.25 -0.10
CA CYS A 111 -17.41 -3.01 -0.72
C CYS A 111 -18.39 -2.32 0.23
N PRO A 112 -19.25 -1.43 -0.27
CA PRO A 112 -19.32 -0.94 -1.67
C PRO A 112 -18.35 0.20 -1.96
N ASP A 113 -17.71 0.76 -0.93
CA ASP A 113 -17.12 2.11 -0.96
C ASP A 113 -15.89 2.27 -1.87
N TYR A 114 -15.23 1.16 -2.24
CA TYR A 114 -13.99 1.18 -3.03
C TYR A 114 -14.12 0.46 -4.38
N PHE A 115 -15.34 0.11 -4.78
CA PHE A 115 -15.66 -0.45 -6.10
C PHE A 115 -16.49 0.56 -6.91
N PRO A 116 -16.37 0.58 -8.25
CA PRO A 116 -17.22 1.41 -9.08
C PRO A 116 -18.71 1.12 -8.86
N GLU A 117 -19.53 2.16 -8.94
CA GLU A 117 -20.97 2.02 -8.76
C GLU A 117 -21.59 1.08 -9.81
N GLY A 118 -22.55 0.25 -9.38
CA GLY A 118 -23.35 -0.58 -10.29
C GLY A 118 -22.71 -1.89 -10.74
N GLN A 119 -21.52 -2.24 -10.24
CA GLN A 119 -20.93 -3.58 -10.45
C GLN A 119 -20.89 -4.40 -9.16
N ASP A 120 -20.82 -5.72 -9.33
CA ASP A 120 -20.61 -6.64 -8.22
C ASP A 120 -19.19 -6.50 -7.68
N CYS A 121 -19.05 -6.55 -6.36
CA CYS A 121 -17.75 -6.59 -5.70
C CYS A 121 -17.20 -8.03 -5.73
N ALA A 122 -16.86 -8.48 -6.93
CA ALA A 122 -16.37 -9.81 -7.27
C ALA A 122 -15.77 -9.80 -8.69
N PHE A 123 -15.05 -10.87 -9.03
CA PHE A 123 -14.60 -11.08 -10.40
C PHE A 123 -15.77 -11.50 -11.32
N PRO A 124 -15.71 -11.18 -12.63
CA PRO A 124 -14.69 -10.38 -13.32
C PRO A 124 -14.78 -8.88 -13.00
N LEU A 125 -13.64 -8.22 -12.82
CA LEU A 125 -13.59 -6.78 -12.52
C LEU A 125 -13.86 -5.97 -13.79
N LYS A 126 -14.77 -4.99 -13.72
CA LYS A 126 -15.08 -4.12 -14.86
C LYS A 126 -14.16 -2.91 -14.92
N ALA A 127 -13.94 -2.39 -16.12
CA ALA A 127 -13.22 -1.13 -16.28
C ALA A 127 -13.86 -0.01 -15.42
N GLY A 128 -13.04 0.84 -14.83
CA GLY A 128 -13.48 1.92 -13.95
C GLY A 128 -12.52 2.24 -12.81
N GLU A 129 -12.88 3.23 -12.01
CA GLU A 129 -12.09 3.74 -10.89
C GLU A 129 -12.39 2.97 -9.58
N TYR A 130 -11.37 2.27 -9.09
CA TYR A 130 -11.37 1.57 -7.81
C TYR A 130 -10.65 2.40 -6.75
N GLY A 131 -11.02 2.20 -5.49
CA GLY A 131 -10.37 2.85 -4.36
C GLY A 131 -11.09 4.11 -3.88
N GLY A 132 -10.41 4.86 -3.01
CA GLY A 132 -11.01 5.97 -2.28
C GLY A 132 -10.09 6.50 -1.18
N LYS A 133 -10.66 7.27 -0.25
CA LYS A 133 -9.93 7.82 0.89
C LYS A 133 -10.30 7.09 2.17
N ILE A 134 -9.30 6.53 2.85
CA ILE A 134 -9.38 6.00 4.19
C ILE A 134 -8.73 7.02 5.13
N SER A 135 -9.44 7.42 6.18
CA SER A 135 -8.92 8.33 7.20
C SER A 135 -8.74 7.64 8.53
N GLY A 136 -7.69 8.02 9.27
CA GLY A 136 -7.53 7.58 10.66
C GLY A 136 -6.91 6.20 10.85
N ILE A 137 -6.13 5.70 9.89
CA ILE A 137 -5.39 4.43 10.06
C ILE A 137 -4.31 4.64 11.11
N VAL A 138 -4.38 3.91 12.22
CA VAL A 138 -3.37 3.97 13.28
C VAL A 138 -2.34 2.88 13.05
N LEU A 139 -1.05 3.25 13.01
CA LEU A 139 0.03 2.27 12.87
C LEU A 139 0.03 1.30 14.08
N PRO A 140 -0.06 -0.02 13.84
CA PRO A 140 -0.05 -1.02 14.90
C PRO A 140 1.31 -1.08 15.62
N GLU A 141 1.29 -1.56 16.86
CA GLU A 141 2.49 -1.80 17.68
C GLU A 141 3.40 -2.90 17.11
#